data_AF-A0A158IT86-F1
#
_entry.id   AF-A0A158IT86-F1
#
_cell.length_a   1.000
_cell.length_b   1.000
_cell.length_c   1.000
_cell.angle_alpha   90.00
_cell.angle_beta   90.00
_cell.angle_gamma   90.00
#
_symmetry.space_group_name_H-M   'P 1'
#
loop_
_entity.id
_entity.type
_entity.pdbx_description
1 polymer ?
#
loop_
_entity_poly.entity_id
_entity_poly.type
_entity_poly.pdbx_seq_one_letter_code
_entity_poly.pdbx_strand_id
1 'polypeptide(L)'
;MPEPSIPTALDALNQAQRERLAFIDFKVYFCGEFRRADLENRFGIAPAAATRDLTAYRSLAPRNLAYDPSAKIYALGDSFAPLFELSPDRALTWLRQGFGDGLSLRAKRLVLTADAGLLAPPPLDTLASLSRAIHQGSPVTVTYLSLSSGASRRPIVPLALVENGLRWHVRAYDRKNGRFGDFVVGRITQIEQVNDAVADHERIAEDIQWNRVVELELVPHPGLEHPEAVAADYGMTDGVLRARARAAVVGYALRRWQVDCSTDHSLPPNEHHLWLRNTPTLYGVESAEMSPGYRCVPQTEESA
;
A
#
# COMPACT_ATOMS: atom_id res chain seq x y z
N MET A 1 42.26 4.91 -13.12
CA MET A 1 41.10 5.31 -12.29
C MET A 1 40.26 4.04 -12.11
N PRO A 2 39.99 3.58 -10.88
CA PRO A 2 39.04 2.48 -10.70
C PRO A 2 37.67 2.91 -11.22
N GLU A 3 36.97 2.03 -11.92
CA GLU A 3 35.60 2.30 -12.36
C GLU A 3 34.72 2.57 -11.13
N PRO A 4 33.89 3.63 -11.15
CA PRO A 4 33.00 3.91 -10.04
C PRO A 4 32.06 2.73 -9.82
N SER A 5 31.80 2.40 -8.55
CA SER A 5 30.76 1.43 -8.21
C SER A 5 29.42 1.88 -8.79
N ILE A 6 28.56 0.94 -9.19
CA ILE A 6 27.24 1.23 -9.79
C ILE A 6 26.44 2.27 -8.97
N PRO A 7 26.39 2.20 -7.61
CA PRO A 7 25.74 3.24 -6.80
C PRO A 7 26.31 4.65 -7.04
N THR A 8 27.64 4.79 -7.06
CA THR A 8 28.33 6.07 -7.29
C THR A 8 28.04 6.64 -8.69
N ALA A 9 27.91 5.78 -9.69
CA ALA A 9 27.61 6.19 -11.05
C ALA A 9 26.14 6.62 -11.24
N LEU A 10 25.21 6.00 -10.52
CA LEU A 10 23.79 6.39 -10.52
C LEU A 10 23.55 7.74 -9.83
N ASP A 11 24.31 8.05 -8.77
CA ASP A 11 24.20 9.33 -8.04
C ASP A 11 24.71 10.54 -8.85
N ALA A 12 25.56 10.31 -9.85
CA ALA A 12 26.03 11.35 -10.77
C ALA A 12 24.99 11.75 -11.83
N LEU A 13 23.91 10.96 -11.99
CA LEU A 13 22.87 11.22 -12.98
C LEU A 13 21.83 12.21 -12.42
N ASN A 14 21.36 13.12 -13.26
CA ASN A 14 20.22 13.96 -12.88
C ASN A 14 18.92 13.12 -12.75
N GLN A 15 17.96 13.64 -11.99
CA GLN A 15 16.69 12.95 -11.71
C GLN A 15 15.98 12.45 -12.97
N ALA A 16 15.86 13.31 -13.99
CA ALA A 16 15.18 12.95 -15.23
C ALA A 16 15.87 11.80 -15.97
N GLN A 17 17.20 11.75 -15.94
CA GLN A 17 17.96 10.65 -16.53
C GLN A 17 17.79 9.36 -15.72
N ARG A 18 17.83 9.42 -14.39
CA ARG A 18 17.57 8.25 -13.53
C ARG A 18 16.20 7.64 -13.79
N GLU A 19 15.16 8.47 -13.93
CA GLU A 19 13.80 8.01 -14.26
C GLU A 19 13.72 7.31 -15.61
N ARG A 20 14.45 7.80 -16.62
CA ARG A 20 14.50 7.17 -17.94
C ARG A 20 15.25 5.85 -17.92
N LEU A 21 16.34 5.75 -17.16
CA LEU A 21 17.07 4.50 -16.98
C LEU A 21 16.23 3.47 -16.20
N ALA A 22 15.48 3.91 -15.18
CA ALA A 22 14.55 3.05 -14.46
C ALA A 22 13.41 2.54 -15.35
N PHE A 23 12.95 3.35 -16.30
CA PHE A 23 11.98 2.94 -17.32
C PHE A 23 12.55 1.86 -18.26
N ILE A 24 13.82 1.98 -18.69
CA ILE A 24 14.51 0.94 -19.47
C ILE A 24 14.58 -0.36 -18.65
N ASP A 25 15.13 -0.27 -17.44
CA ASP A 25 15.35 -1.41 -16.53
C ASP A 25 14.05 -2.21 -16.32
N PHE A 26 12.98 -1.51 -15.94
CA PHE A 26 11.69 -2.13 -15.70
C PHE A 26 11.08 -2.76 -16.95
N LYS A 27 11.01 -2.02 -18.05
CA LYS A 27 10.32 -2.50 -19.25
C LYS A 27 11.03 -3.71 -19.85
N VAL A 28 12.36 -3.73 -19.83
CA VAL A 28 13.14 -4.89 -20.28
C VAL A 28 12.88 -6.09 -19.38
N TYR A 29 12.85 -5.89 -18.06
CA TYR A 29 12.61 -6.96 -17.10
C TYR A 29 11.23 -7.61 -17.25
N PHE A 30 10.18 -6.83 -17.43
CA PHE A 30 8.80 -7.34 -17.49
C PHE A 30 8.28 -7.65 -18.90
N CYS A 31 8.81 -6.99 -19.94
CA CYS A 31 8.36 -7.19 -21.32
C CYS A 31 9.36 -7.95 -22.19
N GLY A 32 10.58 -8.17 -21.71
CA GLY A 32 11.63 -8.88 -22.45
C GLY A 32 12.30 -8.08 -23.57
N GLU A 33 11.80 -6.88 -23.89
CA GLU A 33 12.34 -6.04 -24.97
C GLU A 33 12.15 -4.54 -24.72
N PHE A 34 12.98 -3.75 -25.39
CA PHE A 34 12.92 -2.30 -25.38
C PHE A 34 13.27 -1.70 -26.73
N ARG A 35 12.56 -0.65 -27.14
CA ARG A 35 12.84 0.14 -28.34
C ARG A 35 13.24 1.55 -27.95
N ARG A 36 14.12 2.18 -28.72
CA ARG A 36 14.44 3.62 -28.52
C ARG A 36 13.18 4.50 -28.53
N ALA A 37 12.24 4.18 -29.41
CA ALA A 37 10.95 4.87 -29.51
C ALA A 37 10.13 4.82 -28.21
N ASP A 38 10.39 3.87 -27.31
CA ASP A 38 9.72 3.82 -26.01
C ASP A 38 10.10 5.01 -25.13
N LEU A 39 11.38 5.42 -25.14
CA LEU A 39 11.82 6.64 -24.44
C LEU A 39 11.24 7.89 -25.08
N GLU A 40 11.27 7.96 -26.42
CA GLU A 40 10.76 9.09 -27.18
C GLU A 40 9.26 9.30 -26.90
N ASN A 41 8.46 8.24 -27.02
CA ASN A 41 7.02 8.28 -26.80
C ASN A 41 6.64 8.56 -25.34
N ARG A 42 7.42 8.02 -24.39
CA ARG A 42 7.12 8.17 -22.96
C ARG A 42 7.51 9.52 -22.41
N PHE A 43 8.71 10.00 -22.74
CA PHE A 43 9.30 11.19 -22.12
C PHE A 43 9.31 12.41 -23.06
N GLY A 44 8.86 12.27 -24.30
CA GLY A 44 8.85 13.36 -25.28
C GLY A 44 10.25 13.86 -25.65
N ILE A 45 11.27 13.02 -25.48
CA ILE A 45 12.66 13.41 -25.72
C ILE A 45 13.07 13.19 -27.18
N ALA A 46 14.03 13.98 -27.66
CA ALA A 46 14.59 13.82 -28.99
C ALA A 46 15.35 12.47 -29.13
N PRO A 47 15.41 11.89 -30.35
CA PRO A 47 16.09 10.61 -30.58
C PRO A 47 17.55 10.57 -30.11
N ALA A 48 18.28 11.69 -30.21
CA ALA A 48 19.66 11.78 -29.73
C ALA A 48 19.78 11.67 -28.20
N ALA A 49 18.80 12.17 -27.45
CA ALA A 49 18.74 11.99 -26.00
C ALA A 49 18.43 10.53 -25.65
N ALA A 50 17.45 9.91 -26.32
CA ALA A 50 17.10 8.51 -26.11
C ALA A 50 18.28 7.56 -26.39
N THR A 51 19.06 7.80 -27.45
CA THR A 51 20.29 7.05 -27.73
C THR A 51 21.32 7.23 -26.61
N ARG A 52 21.52 8.45 -26.11
CA ARG A 52 22.46 8.69 -24.99
C ARG A 52 22.05 7.94 -23.72
N ASP A 53 20.77 7.92 -23.40
CA ASP A 53 20.27 7.19 -22.22
C ASP A 53 20.41 5.67 -22.37
N LEU A 54 20.14 5.11 -23.56
CA LEU A 54 20.39 3.69 -23.85
C LEU A 54 21.87 3.34 -23.74
N THR A 55 22.77 4.19 -24.24
CA THR A 55 24.21 4.01 -24.10
C THR A 55 24.63 4.06 -22.63
N ALA A 56 24.13 5.02 -21.87
CA ALA A 56 24.41 5.14 -20.43
C ALA A 56 23.91 3.92 -19.64
N TYR A 57 22.70 3.43 -19.95
CA TYR A 57 22.18 2.22 -19.33
C TYR A 57 23.07 1.01 -19.63
N ARG A 58 23.50 0.83 -20.90
CA ARG A 58 24.37 -0.28 -21.30
C ARG A 58 25.76 -0.20 -20.69
N SER A 59 26.31 1.00 -20.44
CA SER A 59 27.58 1.11 -19.72
C SER A 59 27.45 0.70 -18.25
N LEU A 60 26.30 0.96 -17.63
CA LEU A 60 26.03 0.62 -16.23
C LEU A 60 25.65 -0.86 -16.05
N ALA A 61 24.90 -1.43 -16.99
CA ALA A 61 24.45 -2.81 -16.99
C ALA A 61 24.66 -3.48 -18.35
N PRO A 62 25.91 -3.82 -18.70
CA PRO A 62 26.25 -4.35 -20.03
C PRO A 62 25.61 -5.70 -20.34
N ARG A 63 25.25 -6.47 -19.30
CA ARG A 63 24.60 -7.79 -19.44
C ARG A 63 23.06 -7.73 -19.49
N ASN A 64 22.46 -6.56 -19.28
CA ASN A 64 21.00 -6.46 -19.23
C ASN A 64 20.36 -6.39 -20.63
N LEU A 65 21.10 -5.97 -21.66
CA LEU A 65 20.56 -5.80 -23.02
C LEU A 65 21.39 -6.50 -24.08
N ALA A 66 20.74 -7.34 -24.87
CA ALA A 66 21.24 -7.84 -26.14
C ALA A 66 20.58 -7.07 -27.29
N TYR A 67 21.36 -6.31 -28.07
CA TYR A 67 20.81 -5.57 -29.20
C TYR A 67 20.60 -6.50 -30.39
N ASP A 68 19.37 -6.56 -30.91
CA ASP A 68 19.01 -7.25 -32.16
C ASP A 68 18.88 -6.21 -33.29
N PRO A 69 19.84 -6.15 -34.22
CA PRO A 69 19.81 -5.20 -35.34
C PRO A 69 18.66 -5.44 -36.32
N SER A 70 18.17 -6.67 -36.43
CA SER A 70 17.15 -7.06 -37.40
C SER A 70 15.78 -6.52 -37.00
N ALA A 71 15.39 -6.73 -35.74
CA ALA A 71 14.16 -6.21 -35.16
C ALA A 71 14.31 -4.76 -34.63
N LYS A 72 15.54 -4.24 -34.54
CA LYS A 72 15.88 -2.93 -33.96
C LYS A 72 15.38 -2.81 -32.52
N ILE A 73 15.53 -3.89 -31.75
CA ILE A 73 15.14 -3.97 -30.33
C ILE A 73 16.36 -4.23 -29.46
N TYR A 74 16.25 -3.87 -28.18
CA TYR A 74 17.13 -4.31 -27.12
C TYR A 74 16.40 -5.39 -26.34
N ALA A 75 16.76 -6.65 -26.56
CA ALA A 75 16.20 -7.80 -25.87
C ALA A 75 16.80 -7.96 -24.47
N LEU A 76 16.05 -8.60 -23.58
CA LEU A 76 16.50 -9.02 -22.25
C LEU A 76 17.75 -9.89 -22.37
N GLY A 77 18.81 -9.51 -21.66
CA GLY A 77 20.04 -10.30 -21.62
C GLY A 77 19.96 -11.47 -20.63
N ASP A 78 20.69 -12.54 -20.91
CA ASP A 78 20.67 -13.81 -20.16
C ASP A 78 21.13 -13.70 -18.71
N SER A 79 21.80 -12.61 -18.33
CA SER A 79 22.30 -12.35 -16.98
C SER A 79 21.82 -11.00 -16.46
N PHE A 80 20.54 -10.71 -16.72
CA PHE A 80 19.90 -9.47 -16.28
C PHE A 80 19.96 -9.34 -14.76
N ALA A 81 20.41 -8.18 -14.29
CA ALA A 81 20.34 -7.77 -12.89
C ALA A 81 19.77 -6.35 -12.83
N PRO A 82 18.61 -6.11 -12.19
CA PRO A 82 18.02 -4.78 -12.11
C PRO A 82 19.02 -3.75 -11.58
N LEU A 83 19.14 -2.61 -12.25
CA LEU A 83 19.90 -1.46 -11.76
C LEU A 83 19.17 -0.72 -10.65
N PHE A 84 17.83 -0.79 -10.64
CA PHE A 84 16.97 -0.12 -9.67
C PHE A 84 16.23 -1.16 -8.82
N GLU A 85 16.02 -0.83 -7.55
CA GLU A 85 15.20 -1.65 -6.67
C GLU A 85 13.75 -1.71 -7.17
N LEU A 86 13.26 -2.92 -7.41
CA LEU A 86 11.91 -3.18 -7.88
C LEU A 86 11.03 -3.63 -6.71
N SER A 87 10.19 -2.72 -6.21
CA SER A 87 9.10 -3.07 -5.29
C SER A 87 8.00 -3.84 -6.05
N PRO A 88 7.55 -5.01 -5.57
CA PRO A 88 6.43 -5.74 -6.16
C PRO A 88 5.17 -4.88 -6.31
N ASP A 89 4.83 -4.06 -5.31
CA ASP A 89 3.65 -3.18 -5.35
C ASP A 89 3.74 -2.14 -6.47
N ARG A 90 4.91 -1.53 -6.65
CA ARG A 90 5.16 -0.60 -7.75
C ARG A 90 5.09 -1.30 -9.10
N ALA A 91 5.68 -2.49 -9.20
CA ALA A 91 5.66 -3.28 -10.42
C ALA A 91 4.24 -3.68 -10.83
N LEU A 92 3.45 -4.21 -9.90
CA LEU A 92 2.06 -4.58 -10.14
C LEU A 92 1.21 -3.35 -10.50
N THR A 93 1.46 -2.19 -9.89
CA THR A 93 0.80 -0.94 -10.27
C THR A 93 1.15 -0.53 -11.70
N TRP A 94 2.42 -0.61 -12.08
CA TRP A 94 2.87 -0.31 -13.43
C TRP A 94 2.32 -1.28 -14.47
N LEU A 95 2.23 -2.57 -14.15
CA LEU A 95 1.61 -3.56 -15.03
C LEU A 95 0.11 -3.31 -15.23
N ARG A 96 -0.62 -2.92 -14.17
CA ARG A 96 -2.07 -2.66 -14.22
C ARG A 96 -2.43 -1.35 -14.90
N GLN A 97 -1.70 -0.28 -14.60
CA GLN A 97 -2.10 1.10 -14.95
C GLN A 97 -1.13 1.77 -15.95
N GLY A 98 -0.02 1.12 -16.30
CA GLY A 98 1.10 1.77 -16.98
C GLY A 98 1.92 2.64 -16.02
N PHE A 99 2.80 3.47 -16.56
CA PHE A 99 3.59 4.39 -15.75
C PHE A 99 2.70 5.52 -15.21
N GLY A 100 2.35 5.42 -13.92
CA GLY A 100 1.31 6.19 -13.22
C GLY A 100 1.60 7.67 -12.98
N ASP A 101 1.82 8.45 -14.03
CA ASP A 101 1.94 9.92 -13.96
C ASP A 101 0.61 10.67 -14.05
N GLY A 102 -0.51 9.96 -14.22
CA GLY A 102 -1.84 10.57 -14.39
C GLY A 102 -2.03 11.37 -15.69
N LEU A 103 -0.99 11.54 -16.50
CA LEU A 103 -0.99 12.32 -17.75
C LEU A 103 -1.25 11.42 -18.96
N SER A 104 -0.96 10.12 -18.83
CA SER A 104 -1.09 9.14 -19.90
C SER A 104 -2.38 8.31 -19.79
N LEU A 105 -3.55 8.92 -20.05
CA LEU A 105 -4.85 8.20 -20.16
C LEU A 105 -4.87 7.11 -21.25
N ARG A 106 -3.83 7.06 -22.10
CA ARG A 106 -3.64 6.12 -23.21
C ARG A 106 -2.37 5.29 -23.13
N ALA A 107 -1.69 5.23 -21.99
CA ALA A 107 -0.55 4.31 -21.85
C ALA A 107 -1.04 2.89 -22.18
N LYS A 108 -0.54 2.31 -23.28
CA LYS A 108 -0.84 0.92 -23.62
C LYS A 108 -0.40 0.07 -22.43
N ARG A 109 -1.33 -0.69 -21.85
CA ARG A 109 -0.99 -1.68 -20.82
C ARG A 109 0.09 -2.59 -21.37
N LEU A 110 1.15 -2.78 -20.61
CA LEU A 110 2.28 -3.62 -21.00
C LEU A 110 1.88 -5.10 -21.05
N VAL A 111 0.95 -5.50 -20.17
CA VAL A 111 0.45 -6.86 -20.03
C VAL A 111 -1.07 -6.81 -19.83
N LEU A 112 -1.79 -7.86 -20.22
CA LEU A 112 -3.21 -8.00 -19.91
C LEU A 112 -3.38 -8.26 -18.41
N THR A 113 -4.16 -7.41 -17.75
CA THR A 113 -4.47 -7.52 -16.32
C THR A 113 -5.96 -7.34 -16.09
N ALA A 114 -6.53 -8.12 -15.17
CA ALA A 114 -7.88 -7.95 -14.66
C ALA A 114 -7.82 -7.52 -13.19
N ASP A 115 -8.69 -6.60 -12.81
CA ASP A 115 -8.83 -6.11 -11.43
C ASP A 115 -10.29 -5.71 -11.22
N ALA A 116 -10.80 -5.92 -9.99
CA ALA A 116 -12.16 -5.52 -9.62
C ALA A 116 -12.28 -4.00 -9.41
N GLY A 117 -11.15 -3.29 -9.29
CA GLY A 117 -11.10 -1.88 -8.98
C GLY A 117 -11.59 -1.57 -7.57
N LEU A 118 -11.66 -0.27 -7.25
CA LEU A 118 -12.26 0.20 -6.02
C LEU A 118 -13.79 0.06 -6.11
N LEU A 119 -14.38 -0.73 -5.20
CA LEU A 119 -15.83 -0.88 -5.11
C LEU A 119 -16.56 0.46 -4.87
N ALA A 120 -15.95 1.34 -4.08
CA ALA A 120 -16.50 2.66 -3.75
C ALA A 120 -15.36 3.70 -3.64
N PRO A 121 -14.96 4.34 -4.75
CA PRO A 121 -13.94 5.39 -4.71
C PRO A 121 -14.45 6.59 -3.88
N PRO A 122 -13.61 7.19 -3.02
CA PRO A 122 -14.02 8.36 -2.23
C PRO A 122 -14.22 9.59 -3.14
N PRO A 123 -15.14 10.51 -2.80
CA PRO A 123 -15.28 11.77 -3.51
C PRO A 123 -13.96 12.55 -3.48
N LEU A 124 -13.46 12.94 -4.66
CA LEU A 124 -12.12 13.53 -4.79
C LEU A 124 -11.98 14.85 -4.02
N ASP A 125 -13.01 15.71 -4.04
CA ASP A 125 -12.98 16.99 -3.34
C ASP A 125 -12.96 16.84 -1.82
N THR A 126 -13.71 15.86 -1.29
CA THR A 126 -13.69 15.48 0.12
C THR A 126 -12.31 14.96 0.51
N LEU A 127 -11.76 14.04 -0.29
CA LEU A 127 -10.43 13.46 -0.06
C LEU A 127 -9.35 14.56 -0.10
N ALA A 128 -9.39 15.46 -1.07
CA ALA A 128 -8.45 16.56 -1.19
C ALA A 128 -8.54 17.52 0.00
N SER A 129 -9.75 17.84 0.45
CA SER A 129 -9.97 18.71 1.61
C SER A 129 -9.45 18.11 2.91
N LEU A 130 -9.70 16.82 3.14
CA LEU A 130 -9.15 16.09 4.29
C LEU A 130 -7.62 15.99 4.20
N SER A 131 -7.07 15.70 3.01
CA SER A 131 -5.63 15.60 2.81
C SER A 131 -4.92 16.91 3.13
N ARG A 132 -5.49 18.05 2.70
CA ARG A 132 -4.98 19.39 3.08
C ARG A 132 -5.06 19.63 4.59
N ALA A 133 -6.19 19.29 5.21
CA ALA A 133 -6.37 19.47 6.65
C ALA A 133 -5.36 18.64 7.47
N ILE A 134 -5.15 17.36 7.09
CA ILE A 134 -4.13 16.49 7.69
C ILE A 134 -2.73 17.11 7.51
N HIS A 135 -2.38 17.50 6.29
CA HIS A 135 -1.06 18.05 5.98
C HIS A 135 -0.78 19.35 6.74
N GLN A 136 -1.79 20.19 6.93
CA GLN A 136 -1.69 21.47 7.64
C GLN A 136 -1.88 21.33 9.16
N GLY A 137 -2.29 20.15 9.65
CA GLY A 137 -2.66 19.94 11.04
C GLY A 137 -3.84 20.83 11.49
N SER A 138 -4.81 21.06 10.61
CA SER A 138 -5.94 21.96 10.87
C SER A 138 -7.25 21.22 11.15
N PRO A 139 -8.05 21.69 12.13
CA PRO A 139 -9.36 21.11 12.42
C PRO A 139 -10.37 21.43 11.32
N VAL A 140 -11.37 20.56 11.17
CA VAL A 140 -12.49 20.74 10.25
C VAL A 140 -13.81 20.42 10.93
N THR A 141 -14.88 21.05 10.47
CA THR A 141 -16.23 20.61 10.78
C THR A 141 -16.78 19.86 9.58
N VAL A 142 -17.19 18.61 9.80
CA VAL A 142 -17.77 17.76 8.75
C VAL A 142 -19.26 17.53 8.99
N THR A 143 -20.04 17.48 7.93
CA THR A 143 -21.38 16.87 7.98
C THR A 143 -21.23 15.39 7.66
N TYR A 144 -21.41 14.53 8.66
CA TYR A 144 -21.23 13.08 8.55
C TYR A 144 -22.55 12.32 8.63
N LEU A 145 -22.78 11.44 7.66
CA LEU A 145 -23.92 10.51 7.63
C LEU A 145 -23.58 9.22 8.40
N SER A 146 -23.99 9.16 9.66
CA SER A 146 -23.89 7.93 10.46
C SER A 146 -24.95 6.91 10.04
N LEU A 147 -24.61 5.61 10.12
CA LEU A 147 -25.60 4.53 9.94
C LEU A 147 -26.63 4.50 11.07
N SER A 148 -26.25 4.87 12.29
CA SER A 148 -27.11 4.78 13.47
C SER A 148 -27.90 6.05 13.76
N SER A 149 -27.36 7.22 13.37
CA SER A 149 -27.89 8.52 13.80
C SER A 149 -28.14 9.50 12.65
N GLY A 150 -27.98 9.07 11.40
CA GLY A 150 -28.14 9.95 10.24
C GLY A 150 -27.10 11.08 10.17
N ALA A 151 -27.46 12.17 9.49
CA ALA A 151 -26.58 13.31 9.26
C ALA A 151 -26.37 14.13 10.55
N SER A 152 -25.11 14.44 10.86
CA SER A 152 -24.75 15.29 11.99
C SER A 152 -23.48 16.08 11.70
N ARG A 153 -23.41 17.32 12.21
CA ARG A 153 -22.16 18.09 12.23
C ARG A 153 -21.21 17.54 13.29
N ARG A 154 -19.94 17.36 12.90
CA ARG A 154 -18.88 16.83 13.75
C ARG A 154 -17.61 17.68 13.60
N PRO A 155 -17.20 18.41 14.64
CA PRO A 155 -15.87 19.00 14.69
C PRO A 155 -14.85 17.88 14.92
N ILE A 156 -13.89 17.73 14.01
CA ILE A 156 -12.85 16.71 14.08
C ILE A 156 -11.48 17.31 13.80
N VAL A 157 -10.43 16.69 14.34
CA VAL A 157 -9.04 16.94 13.95
C VAL A 157 -8.60 15.75 13.08
N PRO A 158 -8.51 15.90 11.75
CA PRO A 158 -8.03 14.85 10.85
C PRO A 158 -6.55 14.55 11.07
N LEU A 159 -6.17 13.27 11.16
CA LEU A 159 -4.80 12.88 11.50
C LEU A 159 -4.15 11.96 10.47
N ALA A 160 -4.92 11.03 9.89
CA ALA A 160 -4.40 10.10 8.90
C ALA A 160 -5.50 9.58 7.96
N LEU A 161 -5.09 9.17 6.76
CA LEU A 161 -5.94 8.38 5.88
C LEU A 161 -5.71 6.88 6.14
N VAL A 162 -6.79 6.11 6.17
CA VAL A 162 -6.77 4.67 6.41
C VAL A 162 -7.59 3.97 5.33
N GLU A 163 -7.02 2.96 4.70
CA GLU A 163 -7.73 2.09 3.75
C GLU A 163 -8.01 0.74 4.42
N ASN A 164 -9.27 0.30 4.44
CA ASN A 164 -9.64 -1.00 5.02
C ASN A 164 -9.83 -2.13 3.98
N GLY A 165 -9.37 -1.93 2.75
CA GLY A 165 -9.55 -2.84 1.61
C GLY A 165 -10.88 -2.69 0.86
N LEU A 166 -11.85 -1.95 1.39
CA LEU A 166 -13.14 -1.70 0.71
C LEU A 166 -13.46 -0.21 0.57
N ARG A 167 -13.11 0.59 1.59
CA ARG A 167 -13.43 2.02 1.70
C ARG A 167 -12.27 2.75 2.34
N TRP A 168 -12.16 4.02 1.97
CA TRP A 168 -11.26 4.98 2.62
C TRP A 168 -11.92 5.58 3.86
N HIS A 169 -11.12 5.71 4.91
CA HIS A 169 -11.46 6.37 6.16
C HIS A 169 -10.46 7.49 6.43
N VAL A 170 -10.92 8.48 7.19
CA VAL A 170 -10.05 9.42 7.88
C VAL A 170 -10.05 9.06 9.36
N ARG A 171 -8.88 8.78 9.91
CA ARG A 171 -8.68 8.68 11.35
C ARG A 171 -8.54 10.08 11.92
N ALA A 172 -9.32 10.39 12.93
CA ALA A 172 -9.43 11.74 13.48
C ALA A 172 -9.75 11.72 14.97
N TYR A 173 -9.40 12.80 15.67
CA TYR A 173 -9.94 13.06 17.00
C TYR A 173 -11.34 13.70 16.88
N ASP A 174 -12.37 13.03 17.41
CA ASP A 174 -13.76 13.51 17.44
C ASP A 174 -13.96 14.41 18.66
N ARG A 175 -13.92 15.73 18.46
CA ARG A 175 -14.09 16.71 19.56
C ARG A 175 -15.46 16.62 20.23
N LYS A 176 -16.48 16.10 19.52
CA LYS A 176 -17.80 15.91 20.10
C LYS A 176 -17.80 14.80 21.15
N ASN A 177 -17.01 13.76 20.94
CA ASN A 177 -16.99 12.56 21.78
C ASN A 177 -15.71 12.43 22.61
N GLY A 178 -14.71 13.30 22.41
CA GLY A 178 -13.44 13.29 23.13
C GLY A 178 -12.61 12.03 22.89
N ARG A 179 -12.61 11.49 21.66
CA ARG A 179 -11.91 10.23 21.34
C ARG A 179 -11.40 10.17 19.91
N PHE A 180 -10.36 9.36 19.68
CA PHE A 180 -9.93 8.99 18.34
C PHE A 180 -10.90 8.00 17.69
N GLY A 181 -11.08 8.10 16.39
CA GLY A 181 -11.93 7.18 15.63
C GLY A 181 -11.80 7.34 14.12
N ASP A 182 -12.35 6.38 13.39
CA ASP A 182 -12.32 6.34 11.94
C ASP A 182 -13.66 6.77 11.35
N PHE A 183 -13.61 7.66 10.35
CA PHE A 183 -14.77 8.17 9.63
C PHE A 183 -14.68 7.80 8.16
N VAL A 184 -15.70 7.13 7.61
CA VAL A 184 -15.73 6.75 6.19
C VAL A 184 -15.76 8.01 5.33
N VAL A 185 -14.77 8.20 4.46
CA VAL A 185 -14.65 9.42 3.62
C VAL A 185 -15.89 9.60 2.75
N GLY A 186 -16.41 8.53 2.16
CA GLY A 186 -17.62 8.56 1.33
C GLY A 186 -18.92 8.92 2.05
N ARG A 187 -18.92 9.05 3.39
CA ARG A 187 -20.08 9.47 4.20
C ARG A 187 -20.01 10.94 4.64
N ILE A 188 -18.95 11.64 4.27
CA ILE A 188 -18.79 13.07 4.54
C ILE A 188 -19.38 13.85 3.36
N THR A 189 -20.49 14.55 3.59
CA THR A 189 -21.19 15.32 2.54
C THR A 189 -20.74 16.77 2.44
N GLN A 190 -20.22 17.33 3.54
CA GLN A 190 -19.72 18.70 3.59
C GLN A 190 -18.51 18.76 4.52
N ILE A 191 -17.54 19.61 4.15
CA ILE A 191 -16.36 19.94 4.95
C ILE A 191 -16.23 21.45 5.00
N GLU A 192 -16.06 21.97 6.21
CA GLU A 192 -15.75 23.37 6.48
C GLU A 192 -14.43 23.44 7.24
N GLN A 193 -13.48 24.24 6.74
CA GLN A 193 -12.25 24.51 7.49
C GLN A 193 -12.56 25.36 8.71
N VAL A 194 -11.95 25.01 9.83
CA VAL A 194 -12.06 25.77 11.06
C VAL A 194 -10.70 26.37 11.38
N ASN A 195 -10.67 27.69 11.62
CA ASN A 195 -9.48 28.35 12.09
C ASN A 195 -9.45 28.28 13.63
N ASP A 196 -9.05 27.12 14.14
CA ASP A 196 -8.95 26.85 15.57
C ASP A 196 -7.66 26.09 15.85
N ALA A 197 -7.13 26.26 17.07
CA ALA A 197 -5.92 25.57 17.48
C ALA A 197 -6.21 24.09 17.75
N VAL A 198 -5.23 23.23 17.45
CA VAL A 198 -5.26 21.82 17.84
C VAL A 198 -4.64 21.68 19.22
N ALA A 199 -5.39 21.14 20.18
CA ALA A 199 -4.88 20.88 21.53
C ALA A 199 -3.97 19.64 21.54
N ASP A 200 -3.06 19.57 22.52
CA ASP A 200 -2.04 18.52 22.55
C ASP A 200 -2.64 17.10 22.59
N HIS A 201 -3.72 16.91 23.37
CA HIS A 201 -4.44 15.64 23.50
C HIS A 201 -5.16 15.18 22.20
N GLU A 202 -5.28 16.05 21.20
CA GLU A 202 -5.95 15.76 19.92
C GLU A 202 -4.95 15.28 18.85
N ARG A 203 -3.65 15.32 19.15
CA ARG A 203 -2.58 14.99 18.20
C ARG A 203 -2.44 13.48 18.04
N ILE A 204 -1.91 13.08 16.89
CA ILE A 204 -1.69 11.65 16.57
C ILE A 204 -0.74 10.95 17.56
N ALA A 205 0.14 11.68 18.24
CA ALA A 205 1.03 11.13 19.27
C ALA A 205 0.26 10.60 20.50
N GLU A 206 -0.94 11.13 20.74
CA GLU A 206 -1.80 10.76 21.88
C GLU A 206 -2.77 9.63 21.52
N ASP A 207 -2.81 9.22 20.24
CA ASP A 207 -3.61 8.10 19.79
C ASP A 207 -2.91 6.76 20.10
N ILE A 208 -3.29 6.14 21.21
CA ILE A 208 -2.71 4.88 21.68
C ILE A 208 -2.84 3.77 20.61
N GLN A 209 -3.98 3.66 19.95
CA GLN A 209 -4.21 2.63 18.92
C GLN A 209 -3.32 2.87 17.69
N TRP A 210 -3.04 4.12 17.35
CA TRP A 210 -2.13 4.44 16.25
C TRP A 210 -0.66 4.15 16.60
N ASN A 211 -0.23 4.50 17.81
CA ASN A 211 1.18 4.38 18.21
C ASN A 211 1.57 2.96 18.64
N ARG A 212 0.59 2.13 19.03
CA ARG A 212 0.83 0.72 19.30
C ARG A 212 0.99 -0.08 18.01
N VAL A 213 2.16 -0.68 17.82
CA VAL A 213 2.41 -1.70 16.78
C VAL A 213 2.16 -3.08 17.38
N VAL A 214 1.37 -3.89 16.69
CA VAL A 214 1.01 -5.26 17.06
C VAL A 214 1.76 -6.21 16.15
N GLU A 215 2.44 -7.20 16.74
CA GLU A 215 3.05 -8.31 16.00
C GLU A 215 2.03 -9.44 15.85
N LEU A 216 1.82 -9.86 14.61
CA LEU A 216 0.86 -10.89 14.21
C LEU A 216 1.66 -12.10 13.71
N GLU A 217 1.44 -13.25 14.32
CA GLU A 217 2.02 -14.52 13.91
C GLU A 217 0.96 -15.33 13.17
N LEU A 218 1.01 -15.26 11.84
CA LEU A 218 0.09 -15.94 10.95
C LEU A 218 0.69 -17.30 10.56
N VAL A 219 -0.08 -18.36 10.74
CA VAL A 219 0.31 -19.74 10.37
C VAL A 219 -0.73 -20.33 9.43
N PRO A 220 -0.40 -21.37 8.63
CA PRO A 220 -1.41 -22.10 7.89
C PRO A 220 -2.51 -22.59 8.84
N HIS A 221 -3.76 -22.48 8.41
CA HIS A 221 -4.89 -22.91 9.22
C HIS A 221 -4.77 -24.40 9.58
N PRO A 222 -4.87 -24.81 10.87
CA PRO A 222 -4.64 -26.19 11.29
C PRO A 222 -5.56 -27.23 10.63
N GLY A 223 -6.76 -26.81 10.22
CA GLY A 223 -7.73 -27.65 9.51
C GLY A 223 -7.43 -27.94 8.03
N LEU A 224 -6.31 -27.46 7.48
CA LEU A 224 -5.93 -27.71 6.08
C LEU A 224 -5.26 -29.08 5.92
N GLU A 225 -5.60 -29.79 4.83
CA GLU A 225 -4.93 -31.05 4.46
C GLU A 225 -3.49 -30.83 3.98
N HIS A 226 -3.23 -29.68 3.31
CA HIS A 226 -1.97 -29.34 2.66
C HIS A 226 -1.46 -27.96 3.10
N PRO A 227 -0.99 -27.79 4.35
CA PRO A 227 -0.50 -26.50 4.86
C PRO A 227 0.74 -25.98 4.12
N GLU A 228 1.49 -26.85 3.44
CA GLU A 228 2.66 -26.50 2.63
C GLU A 228 2.30 -25.59 1.44
N ALA A 229 1.10 -25.71 0.88
CA ALA A 229 0.64 -24.84 -0.21
C ALA A 229 0.48 -23.39 0.30
N VAL A 230 -0.14 -23.22 1.46
CA VAL A 230 -0.27 -21.91 2.11
C VAL A 230 1.10 -21.36 2.52
N ALA A 231 1.98 -22.20 3.07
CA ALA A 231 3.33 -21.77 3.41
C ALA A 231 4.10 -21.25 2.19
N ALA A 232 3.93 -21.89 1.03
CA ALA A 232 4.53 -21.46 -0.23
C ALA A 232 3.91 -20.16 -0.77
N ASP A 233 2.58 -20.03 -0.76
CA ASP A 233 1.85 -18.83 -1.23
C ASP A 233 2.32 -17.55 -0.53
N TYR A 234 2.60 -17.65 0.77
CA TYR A 234 3.01 -16.53 1.60
C TYR A 234 4.53 -16.44 1.83
N GLY A 235 5.32 -17.33 1.21
CA GLY A 235 6.78 -17.37 1.39
C GLY A 235 7.21 -17.51 2.85
N MET A 236 6.49 -18.33 3.63
CA MET A 236 6.72 -18.48 5.06
C MET A 236 8.09 -19.10 5.36
N THR A 237 8.72 -18.64 6.44
CA THR A 237 9.93 -19.27 7.01
C THR A 237 9.53 -19.95 8.31
N ASP A 238 9.92 -21.22 8.50
CA ASP A 238 9.55 -22.04 9.65
C ASP A 238 8.03 -22.14 9.90
N GLY A 239 7.23 -22.06 8.83
CA GLY A 239 5.77 -22.16 8.88
C GLY A 239 5.06 -20.96 9.49
N VAL A 240 5.75 -19.81 9.64
CA VAL A 240 5.17 -18.57 10.21
C VAL A 240 5.38 -17.39 9.26
N LEU A 241 4.31 -16.66 8.98
CA LEU A 241 4.34 -15.32 8.41
C LEU A 241 4.20 -14.29 9.55
N ARG A 242 5.26 -13.52 9.80
CA ARG A 242 5.24 -12.42 10.78
C ARG A 242 4.85 -11.12 10.11
N ALA A 243 3.73 -10.55 10.54
CA ALA A 243 3.27 -9.24 10.09
C ALA A 243 3.27 -8.24 11.25
N ARG A 244 3.46 -6.96 10.95
CA ARG A 244 3.38 -5.86 11.92
C ARG A 244 2.40 -4.82 11.42
N ALA A 245 1.46 -4.42 12.26
CA ALA A 245 0.46 -3.42 11.93
C ALA A 245 0.13 -2.55 13.15
N ARG A 246 -0.29 -1.30 12.92
CA ARG A 246 -0.79 -0.43 14.00
C ARG A 246 -2.11 -0.99 14.53
N ALA A 247 -2.34 -0.96 15.85
CA ALA A 247 -3.57 -1.46 16.45
C ALA A 247 -4.84 -0.82 15.84
N ALA A 248 -4.75 0.45 15.43
CA ALA A 248 -5.80 1.16 14.70
C ALA A 248 -6.30 0.44 13.43
N VAL A 249 -5.46 -0.40 12.79
CA VAL A 249 -5.79 -1.05 11.50
C VAL A 249 -5.73 -2.58 11.51
N VAL A 250 -5.32 -3.20 12.62
CA VAL A 250 -5.15 -4.67 12.72
C VAL A 250 -6.41 -5.43 12.34
N GLY A 251 -7.59 -5.04 12.86
CA GLY A 251 -8.83 -5.73 12.53
C GLY A 251 -9.24 -5.62 11.07
N TYR A 252 -8.97 -4.46 10.43
CA TYR A 252 -9.17 -4.32 8.99
C TYR A 252 -8.25 -5.24 8.20
N ALA A 253 -6.98 -5.35 8.61
CA ALA A 253 -6.00 -6.20 7.96
C ALA A 253 -6.38 -7.68 8.08
N LEU A 254 -6.67 -8.15 9.30
CA LEU A 254 -7.07 -9.54 9.57
C LEU A 254 -8.34 -9.94 8.81
N ARG A 255 -9.32 -9.04 8.75
CA ARG A 255 -10.54 -9.25 7.93
C ARG A 255 -10.23 -9.31 6.45
N ARG A 256 -9.38 -8.41 5.93
CA ARG A 256 -8.99 -8.39 4.51
C ARG A 256 -8.22 -9.64 4.10
N TRP A 257 -7.35 -10.12 4.98
CA TRP A 257 -6.57 -11.34 4.77
C TRP A 257 -7.35 -12.62 5.07
N GLN A 258 -8.62 -12.50 5.51
CA GLN A 258 -9.47 -13.62 5.89
C GLN A 258 -8.76 -14.54 6.89
N VAL A 259 -8.13 -13.97 7.92
CA VAL A 259 -7.45 -14.74 8.97
C VAL A 259 -8.46 -15.18 10.01
N ASP A 260 -8.47 -16.47 10.34
CA ASP A 260 -9.21 -16.96 11.51
C ASP A 260 -8.52 -16.46 12.78
N CYS A 261 -9.24 -15.68 13.58
CA CYS A 261 -8.80 -15.13 14.85
C CYS A 261 -9.51 -15.76 16.06
N SER A 262 -10.24 -16.86 15.86
CA SER A 262 -10.74 -17.71 16.93
C SER A 262 -9.57 -18.37 17.68
N THR A 263 -9.76 -18.63 18.97
CA THR A 263 -8.72 -19.27 19.80
C THR A 263 -8.57 -20.76 19.48
N ASP A 264 -9.59 -21.36 18.88
CA ASP A 264 -9.73 -22.79 18.59
C ASP A 264 -9.78 -23.09 17.09
N HIS A 265 -9.34 -22.17 16.22
CA HIS A 265 -9.29 -22.33 14.76
C HIS A 265 -10.61 -22.90 14.17
N SER A 266 -11.73 -22.36 14.66
CA SER A 266 -13.08 -22.89 14.41
C SER A 266 -13.70 -22.40 13.10
N LEU A 267 -13.09 -21.46 12.39
CA LEU A 267 -13.60 -21.03 11.09
C LEU A 267 -13.22 -22.03 9.98
N PRO A 268 -13.98 -22.06 8.88
CA PRO A 268 -13.73 -23.00 7.79
C PRO A 268 -12.34 -22.78 7.14
N PRO A 269 -11.44 -23.78 7.11
CA PRO A 269 -10.08 -23.65 6.56
C PRO A 269 -10.04 -23.32 5.07
N ASN A 270 -11.09 -23.65 4.32
CA ASN A 270 -11.23 -23.37 2.89
C ASN A 270 -11.58 -21.90 2.59
N GLU A 271 -12.06 -21.15 3.58
CA GLU A 271 -12.31 -19.70 3.49
C GLU A 271 -11.20 -18.92 4.22
N HIS A 272 -10.64 -19.52 5.28
CA HIS A 272 -9.62 -18.95 6.13
C HIS A 272 -8.34 -19.78 6.07
N HIS A 273 -7.48 -19.53 5.07
CA HIS A 273 -6.23 -20.28 4.89
C HIS A 273 -5.19 -20.01 5.98
N LEU A 274 -5.36 -18.91 6.73
CA LEU A 274 -4.45 -18.46 7.78
C LEU A 274 -5.18 -18.45 9.13
N TRP A 275 -4.46 -18.81 10.19
CA TRP A 275 -4.88 -18.68 11.57
C TRP A 275 -3.92 -17.78 12.34
N LEU A 276 -4.45 -16.91 13.21
CA LEU A 276 -3.66 -16.06 14.09
C LEU A 276 -3.24 -16.87 15.32
N ARG A 277 -2.00 -17.36 15.35
CA ARG A 277 -1.49 -18.19 16.44
C ARG A 277 -1.46 -17.45 17.78
N ASN A 278 -1.18 -16.15 17.75
CA ASN A 278 -0.96 -15.33 18.93
C ASN A 278 -2.13 -14.36 19.20
N THR A 279 -3.39 -14.81 19.08
CA THR A 279 -4.62 -14.02 19.33
C THR A 279 -4.60 -13.13 20.59
N PRO A 280 -3.96 -13.49 21.72
CA PRO A 280 -3.82 -12.58 22.87
C PRO A 280 -3.18 -11.22 22.55
N THR A 281 -2.40 -11.10 21.46
CA THR A 281 -1.83 -9.84 20.97
C THR A 281 -2.92 -8.79 20.63
N LEU A 282 -4.15 -9.25 20.35
CA LEU A 282 -5.31 -8.40 20.05
C LEU A 282 -5.95 -7.77 21.29
N TYR A 283 -5.51 -8.11 22.51
CA TYR A 283 -6.01 -7.48 23.73
C TYR A 283 -5.85 -5.96 23.68
N GLY A 284 -6.92 -5.21 23.93
CA GLY A 284 -6.94 -3.75 23.88
C GLY A 284 -6.82 -3.15 22.48
N VAL A 285 -6.91 -3.95 21.41
CA VAL A 285 -6.99 -3.47 20.03
C VAL A 285 -8.46 -3.22 19.68
N GLU A 286 -8.87 -1.96 19.58
CA GLU A 286 -10.27 -1.59 19.33
C GLU A 286 -10.79 -2.14 17.99
N SER A 287 -9.92 -2.16 16.96
CA SER A 287 -10.32 -2.66 15.64
C SER A 287 -10.55 -4.18 15.59
N ALA A 288 -10.07 -4.95 16.59
CA ALA A 288 -10.09 -6.40 16.59
C ALA A 288 -11.51 -7.00 16.60
N GLU A 289 -12.53 -6.25 17.03
CA GLU A 289 -13.93 -6.67 16.92
C GLU A 289 -14.37 -6.97 15.48
N MET A 290 -13.64 -6.44 14.48
CA MET A 290 -13.91 -6.68 13.06
C MET A 290 -13.19 -7.93 12.52
N SER A 291 -12.30 -8.53 13.31
CA SER A 291 -11.52 -9.70 12.92
C SER A 291 -12.40 -10.96 12.88
N PRO A 292 -12.31 -11.80 11.84
CA PRO A 292 -13.08 -13.04 11.75
C PRO A 292 -12.82 -13.96 12.95
N GLY A 293 -13.87 -14.48 13.59
CA GLY A 293 -13.73 -15.48 14.66
C GLY A 293 -13.25 -14.93 16.01
N TYR A 294 -12.82 -13.66 16.07
CA TYR A 294 -12.38 -13.05 17.32
C TYR A 294 -13.57 -12.87 18.27
N ARG A 295 -13.42 -13.37 19.51
CA ARG A 295 -14.36 -13.13 20.61
C ARG A 295 -13.58 -12.47 21.74
N CYS A 296 -14.03 -11.29 22.16
CA CYS A 296 -13.48 -10.65 23.35
C CYS A 296 -13.75 -11.57 24.54
N VAL A 297 -12.70 -12.09 25.19
CA VAL A 297 -12.87 -12.88 26.41
C VAL A 297 -13.24 -11.88 27.52
N PRO A 298 -14.43 -11.97 28.12
CA PRO A 298 -14.80 -11.08 29.21
C PRO A 298 -13.84 -11.28 30.38
N GLN A 299 -13.50 -10.19 31.06
CA GLN A 299 -12.77 -10.23 32.32
C GLN A 299 -13.56 -11.12 33.28
N THR A 300 -13.02 -12.31 33.58
CA THR A 300 -13.47 -13.03 34.76
C THR A 300 -12.89 -12.23 35.91
N GLU A 301 -13.73 -11.49 36.63
CA GLU A 301 -13.35 -10.92 37.92
C GLU A 301 -12.85 -12.09 38.79
N GLU A 302 -11.54 -12.22 38.93
CA GLU A 302 -10.93 -13.02 39.99
C GLU A 302 -11.37 -12.38 41.31
N SER A 303 -12.44 -12.94 41.86
CA SER A 303 -12.84 -12.77 43.24
C SER A 303 -11.94 -13.69 44.08
N ALA A 304 -10.88 -13.12 44.65
CA ALA A 304 -10.19 -13.63 45.83
C ALA A 304 -9.53 -12.49 46.60
#